data_AF-A0A2V5R214-F1
#
_entry.id   AF-A0A2V5R214-F1
#
_cell.length_a   1.000
_cell.length_b   1.000
_cell.length_c   1.000
_cell.angle_alpha   90.00
_cell.angle_beta   90.00
_cell.angle_gamma   90.00
#
_symmetry.space_group_name_H-M   'P 1'
#
loop_
_entity.id
_entity.type
_entity.pdbx_description
1 polymer ?
#
loop_
_entity_poly.entity_id
_entity_poly.type
_entity_poly.pdbx_seq_one_letter_code
_entity_poly.pdbx_strand_id
1 'polypeptide(L)'
;MSEAEADEYAARYADLLEKLARETNNWADPLGINAELFPVVNLSVKISALYSQLTPADPADAIAHLGTKLRPLLRRARELGAFINFDMESYALKNTTLELFKTVFSEEEFKDWPHAGIVIQAYLRDADRDLRDLIDWGRARRTRFAVRLVKGAYWDYETTKSRQNESNPPVFLQKPESDANFEALTRVLFENESIVTAAFGSHNVRSIAHAQAVADELGIDPSRFEFQLLYGMAGPIKRALVEMGYRVREYCPIGELLPGMAYLVRRLLENTSNEGFLRAKFAENVPAKELLRDPRELIRPAVAGIGSSAVALAKAGDLGGVISSDGKNATSLRAPPGDIFKNAPLVSFIYKDNQDKMQSALREVRKRFGEKHPLYIGGEKVWTDNLTPSVSPAEPSEIVGYGTEAGIPEAERAVKAARAAFETWRWTPVEERARLLDRAADILERRRYELSAVEVFEVAKAWSEADADIREAIDFCRFYAQQMRRLGRPKLTQQVPGEENYHHYWPRGVAFV
;
A
#
# COMPACT_ATOMS: atom_id res chain seq x y z
N MET A 1 -1.59 -16.14 -10.65
CA MET A 1 -3.03 -15.96 -10.89
C MET A 1 -3.85 -17.16 -10.43
N SER A 2 -3.33 -18.39 -10.43
CA SER A 2 -4.02 -19.57 -9.89
C SER A 2 -3.15 -20.38 -8.91
N GLU A 3 -3.76 -21.31 -8.18
CA GLU A 3 -3.02 -22.25 -7.32
C GLU A 3 -2.16 -23.23 -8.12
N ALA A 4 -2.57 -23.58 -9.35
CA ALA A 4 -1.75 -24.42 -10.23
C ALA A 4 -0.43 -23.72 -10.62
N GLU A 5 -0.48 -22.41 -10.90
CA GLU A 5 0.74 -21.62 -11.16
C GLU A 5 1.60 -21.46 -9.90
N ALA A 6 0.98 -21.36 -8.73
CA ALA A 6 1.71 -21.32 -7.46
C ALA A 6 2.44 -22.64 -7.18
N ASP A 7 1.80 -23.77 -7.47
CA ASP A 7 2.42 -25.10 -7.36
C ASP A 7 3.55 -25.29 -8.38
N GLU A 8 3.36 -24.84 -9.62
CA GLU A 8 4.41 -24.85 -10.64
C GLU A 8 5.61 -24.00 -10.22
N TYR A 9 5.36 -22.80 -9.69
CA TYR A 9 6.41 -21.92 -9.18
C TYR A 9 7.19 -22.58 -8.03
N ALA A 10 6.49 -23.18 -7.07
CA ALA A 10 7.12 -23.91 -5.96
C ALA A 10 7.98 -25.08 -6.47
N ALA A 11 7.46 -25.88 -7.40
CA ALA A 11 8.17 -27.01 -8.00
C ALA A 11 9.43 -26.56 -8.76
N ARG A 12 9.36 -25.45 -9.51
CA ARG A 12 10.51 -24.87 -10.21
C ARG A 12 11.60 -24.41 -9.25
N TYR A 13 11.23 -23.83 -8.10
CA TYR A 13 12.20 -23.42 -7.08
C TYR A 13 12.85 -24.62 -6.38
N ALA A 14 12.09 -25.69 -6.12
CA ALA A 14 12.64 -26.93 -5.58
C ALA A 14 13.63 -27.59 -6.55
N ASP A 15 13.29 -27.69 -7.84
CA ASP A 15 14.18 -28.22 -8.88
C ASP A 15 15.44 -27.34 -9.08
N LEU A 16 15.29 -26.00 -9.07
CA LEU A 16 16.41 -25.08 -9.16
C LEU A 16 17.37 -25.24 -7.96
N LEU A 17 16.82 -25.37 -6.75
CA LEU A 17 17.59 -25.58 -5.53
C LEU A 17 18.45 -26.85 -5.62
N GLU A 18 17.85 -27.97 -6.02
CA GLU A 18 18.54 -29.27 -6.18
C GLU A 18 19.64 -29.19 -7.24
N LYS A 19 19.33 -28.59 -8.39
CA LYS A 19 20.31 -28.43 -9.48
C LYS A 19 21.48 -27.58 -9.03
N LEU A 20 21.23 -26.41 -8.44
CA LEU A 20 22.30 -25.54 -7.96
C LEU A 20 23.16 -26.26 -6.93
N ALA A 21 22.55 -26.88 -5.91
CA ALA A 21 23.31 -27.60 -4.89
C ALA A 21 24.19 -28.71 -5.47
N ARG A 22 23.68 -29.47 -6.44
CA ARG A 22 24.46 -30.51 -7.14
C ARG A 22 25.63 -29.92 -7.94
N GLU A 23 25.37 -28.90 -8.75
CA GLU A 23 26.40 -28.31 -9.62
C GLU A 23 27.46 -27.51 -8.83
N THR A 24 27.12 -27.00 -7.64
CA THR A 24 28.04 -26.23 -6.79
C THR A 24 28.75 -27.05 -5.72
N ASN A 25 28.45 -28.35 -5.56
CA ASN A 25 28.95 -29.18 -4.46
C ASN A 25 30.49 -29.25 -4.37
N ASN A 26 31.18 -29.08 -5.50
CA ASN A 26 32.64 -29.13 -5.60
C ASN A 26 33.28 -27.77 -5.91
N TRP A 27 32.52 -26.68 -5.80
CA TRP A 27 33.11 -25.36 -5.96
C TRP A 27 34.06 -25.10 -4.78
N ALA A 28 35.30 -24.73 -5.08
CA ALA A 28 36.19 -24.23 -4.05
C ALA A 28 35.52 -22.99 -3.45
N ASP A 29 35.35 -22.95 -2.13
CA ASP A 29 34.71 -21.84 -1.45
C ASP A 29 35.49 -20.55 -1.73
N PRO A 30 34.99 -19.66 -2.60
CA PRO A 30 35.73 -18.47 -2.98
C PRO A 30 35.63 -17.39 -1.91
N LEU A 31 34.86 -17.62 -0.85
CA LEU A 31 34.46 -16.60 0.10
C LEU A 31 35.48 -16.46 1.24
N GLY A 32 36.31 -17.44 1.56
CA GLY A 32 37.37 -17.28 2.56
C GLY A 32 36.85 -17.04 3.98
N ILE A 33 37.27 -15.96 4.65
CA ILE A 33 36.98 -15.69 6.07
C ILE A 33 35.49 -15.40 6.29
N ASN A 34 34.83 -16.00 7.29
CA ASN A 34 33.39 -15.84 7.56
C ASN A 34 32.46 -16.36 6.43
N ALA A 35 32.92 -17.33 5.62
CA ALA A 35 32.13 -17.89 4.52
C ALA A 35 30.85 -18.60 5.00
N GLU A 36 30.80 -19.07 6.25
CA GLU A 36 29.63 -19.68 6.86
C GLU A 36 28.42 -18.73 6.93
N LEU A 37 28.63 -17.42 6.88
CA LEU A 37 27.54 -16.43 6.83
C LEU A 37 26.87 -16.35 5.45
N PHE A 38 27.53 -16.87 4.40
CA PHE A 38 27.18 -16.66 3.00
C PHE A 38 27.23 -17.97 2.21
N PRO A 39 26.19 -18.82 2.29
CA PRO A 39 26.12 -20.03 1.49
C PRO A 39 26.31 -19.77 -0.02
N VAL A 40 26.98 -20.74 -0.67
CA VAL A 40 27.23 -20.73 -2.12
C VAL A 40 25.91 -20.70 -2.89
N VAL A 41 24.97 -21.58 -2.52
CA VAL A 41 23.62 -21.60 -3.09
C VAL A 41 22.75 -20.57 -2.37
N ASN A 42 22.25 -19.59 -3.11
CA ASN A 42 21.37 -18.54 -2.58
C ASN A 42 20.19 -18.31 -3.53
N LEU A 43 18.98 -18.48 -3.01
CA LEU A 43 17.74 -18.26 -3.75
C LEU A 43 16.93 -17.12 -3.15
N SER A 44 16.42 -16.24 -4.01
CA SER A 44 15.45 -15.21 -3.62
C SER A 44 14.06 -15.60 -4.10
N VAL A 45 13.09 -15.62 -3.18
CA VAL A 45 11.72 -16.10 -3.42
C VAL A 45 10.76 -14.93 -3.30
N LYS A 46 9.84 -14.81 -4.27
CA LYS A 46 8.70 -13.89 -4.17
C LYS A 46 7.53 -14.61 -3.53
N ILE A 47 7.09 -14.11 -2.38
CA ILE A 47 6.06 -14.78 -1.58
C ILE A 47 4.72 -14.77 -2.31
N SER A 48 4.41 -13.71 -3.06
CA SER A 48 3.17 -13.61 -3.83
C SER A 48 3.02 -14.67 -4.93
N ALA A 49 4.13 -15.25 -5.39
CA ALA A 49 4.10 -16.30 -6.40
C ALA A 49 3.75 -17.67 -5.83
N LEU A 50 3.71 -17.82 -4.49
CA LEU A 50 3.38 -19.07 -3.81
C LEU A 50 1.94 -19.14 -3.33
N TYR A 51 1.16 -18.05 -3.42
CA TYR A 51 -0.27 -18.11 -3.10
C TYR A 51 -1.03 -17.06 -3.87
N SER A 52 -2.05 -17.50 -4.63
CA SER A 52 -2.73 -16.64 -5.59
C SER A 52 -3.78 -15.73 -4.96
N GLN A 53 -4.26 -16.07 -3.76
CA GLN A 53 -5.38 -15.40 -3.08
C GLN A 53 -4.93 -14.49 -1.91
N LEU A 54 -3.69 -14.01 -1.92
CA LEU A 54 -3.18 -13.13 -0.86
C LEU A 54 -4.04 -11.89 -0.68
N THR A 55 -4.54 -11.69 0.53
CA THR A 55 -5.28 -10.50 0.93
C THR A 55 -4.73 -9.91 2.22
N PRO A 56 -4.51 -8.58 2.30
CA PRO A 56 -4.11 -7.94 3.54
C PRO A 56 -5.22 -7.95 4.61
N ALA A 57 -6.47 -8.24 4.22
CA ALA A 57 -7.60 -8.29 5.16
C ALA A 57 -7.58 -9.52 6.08
N ASP A 58 -6.95 -10.61 5.64
CA ASP A 58 -6.77 -11.82 6.44
C ASP A 58 -5.32 -12.34 6.33
N PRO A 59 -4.38 -11.72 7.06
CA PRO A 59 -2.99 -12.17 7.05
C PRO A 59 -2.81 -13.57 7.64
N ALA A 60 -3.69 -14.00 8.55
CA ALA A 60 -3.56 -15.30 9.21
C ALA A 60 -3.82 -16.45 8.24
N ASP A 61 -4.89 -16.35 7.44
CA ASP A 61 -5.19 -17.31 6.38
C ASP A 61 -4.09 -17.34 5.31
N ALA A 62 -3.62 -16.17 4.89
CA ALA A 62 -2.50 -16.04 3.97
C ALA A 62 -1.24 -16.77 4.47
N ILE A 63 -0.88 -16.58 5.74
CA ILE A 63 0.29 -17.22 6.36
C ILE A 63 0.11 -18.74 6.44
N ALA A 64 -1.09 -19.23 6.76
CA ALA A 64 -1.37 -20.66 6.83
C ALA A 64 -1.16 -21.36 5.47
N HIS A 65 -1.69 -20.78 4.40
CA HIS A 65 -1.54 -21.29 3.04
C HIS A 65 -0.10 -21.20 2.53
N LEU A 66 0.55 -20.04 2.69
CA LEU A 66 1.94 -19.83 2.31
C LEU A 66 2.89 -20.76 3.05
N GLY A 67 2.70 -20.94 4.36
CA GLY A 67 3.52 -21.83 5.18
C GLY A 67 3.48 -23.27 4.66
N THR A 68 2.33 -23.74 4.19
CA THR A 68 2.20 -25.12 3.65
C THR A 68 3.09 -25.36 2.43
N LYS A 69 3.21 -24.37 1.53
CA LYS A 69 4.08 -24.47 0.34
C LYS A 69 5.55 -24.14 0.62
N LEU A 70 5.82 -23.27 1.60
CA LEU A 70 7.19 -22.84 1.93
C LEU A 70 7.97 -23.88 2.72
N ARG A 71 7.37 -24.53 3.73
CA ARG A 71 8.08 -25.44 4.63
C ARG A 71 8.86 -26.55 3.91
N PRO A 72 8.32 -27.24 2.87
CA PRO A 72 9.09 -28.24 2.13
C PRO A 72 10.34 -27.66 1.45
N LEU A 73 10.22 -26.47 0.82
CA LEU A 73 11.35 -25.79 0.19
C LEU A 73 12.41 -25.39 1.22
N LEU A 74 11.99 -24.85 2.37
CA LEU A 74 12.89 -24.43 3.44
C LEU A 74 13.61 -25.61 4.11
N ARG A 75 12.90 -26.71 4.38
CA ARG A 75 13.51 -27.95 4.88
C ARG A 75 14.59 -28.44 3.94
N ARG A 76 14.27 -28.52 2.64
CA ARG A 76 15.23 -28.98 1.64
C ARG A 76 16.42 -28.04 1.50
N ALA A 77 16.19 -26.73 1.56
CA ALA A 77 17.26 -25.73 1.53
C ALA A 77 18.19 -25.86 2.74
N ARG A 78 17.64 -26.10 3.94
CA ARG A 78 18.43 -26.37 5.14
C ARG A 78 19.30 -27.62 5.00
N GLU A 79 18.74 -28.72 4.50
CA GLU A 79 19.48 -29.98 4.27
C GLU A 79 20.65 -29.80 3.28
N LEU A 80 20.45 -28.97 2.25
CA LEU A 80 21.44 -28.68 1.22
C LEU A 80 22.41 -27.56 1.61
N GLY A 81 22.26 -26.96 2.80
CA GLY A 81 23.09 -25.82 3.24
C GLY A 81 22.90 -24.56 2.40
N ALA A 82 21.74 -24.38 1.76
CA ALA A 82 21.44 -23.22 0.93
C ALA A 82 20.92 -22.04 1.75
N PHE A 83 20.99 -20.84 1.16
CA PHE A 83 20.41 -19.61 1.68
C PHE A 83 19.07 -19.30 1.00
N ILE A 84 18.04 -18.98 1.77
CA ILE A 84 16.73 -18.55 1.23
C ILE A 84 16.44 -17.11 1.67
N ASN A 85 16.26 -16.22 0.69
CA ASN A 85 15.89 -14.82 0.88
C ASN A 85 14.42 -14.57 0.52
N PHE A 86 13.64 -13.99 1.42
CA PHE A 86 12.29 -13.51 1.13
C PHE A 86 12.37 -12.11 0.53
N ASP A 87 12.04 -11.99 -0.76
CA ASP A 87 11.98 -10.70 -1.43
C ASP A 87 10.74 -9.90 -0.97
N MET A 88 10.93 -8.60 -0.78
CA MET A 88 9.84 -7.68 -0.42
C MET A 88 9.22 -7.07 -1.67
N GLU A 89 7.88 -7.08 -1.71
CA GLU A 89 7.09 -6.71 -2.88
C GLU A 89 6.42 -5.35 -2.67
N SER A 90 5.13 -5.21 -3.02
CA SER A 90 4.38 -3.99 -2.75
C SER A 90 4.05 -3.84 -1.27
N TYR A 91 3.74 -2.61 -0.85
CA TYR A 91 3.39 -2.30 0.53
C TYR A 91 2.17 -3.09 1.03
N ALA A 92 1.26 -3.45 0.13
CA ALA A 92 0.08 -4.27 0.43
C ALA A 92 0.41 -5.66 1.00
N LEU A 93 1.57 -6.22 0.64
CA LEU A 93 1.99 -7.56 1.09
C LEU A 93 3.04 -7.50 2.20
N LYS A 94 3.61 -6.32 2.45
CA LYS A 94 4.80 -6.15 3.31
C LYS A 94 4.60 -6.70 4.72
N ASN A 95 3.48 -6.37 5.36
CA ASN A 95 3.20 -6.83 6.72
C ASN A 95 3.05 -8.36 6.78
N THR A 96 2.31 -8.95 5.83
CA THR A 96 2.15 -10.40 5.71
C THR A 96 3.48 -11.10 5.47
N THR A 97 4.36 -10.56 4.63
CA THR A 97 5.70 -11.12 4.38
C THR A 97 6.59 -11.09 5.64
N LEU A 98 6.59 -9.98 6.38
CA LEU A 98 7.33 -9.85 7.64
C LEU A 98 6.80 -10.85 8.69
N GLU A 99 5.49 -10.95 8.84
CA GLU A 99 4.86 -11.85 9.81
C GLU A 99 5.05 -13.33 9.43
N LEU A 100 4.93 -13.68 8.15
CA LEU A 100 5.25 -15.02 7.64
C LEU A 100 6.68 -15.42 7.95
N PHE A 101 7.65 -14.52 7.68
CA PHE A 101 9.06 -14.77 7.97
C PHE A 101 9.26 -15.04 9.46
N LYS A 102 8.75 -14.16 10.32
CA LYS A 102 8.84 -14.35 11.78
C LYS A 102 8.18 -15.65 12.23
N THR A 103 6.99 -15.97 11.70
CA THR A 103 6.23 -17.17 12.07
C THR A 103 7.00 -18.43 11.72
N VAL A 104 7.37 -18.60 10.44
CA VAL A 104 8.01 -19.81 9.94
C VAL A 104 9.38 -20.03 10.60
N PHE A 105 10.19 -18.97 10.72
CA PHE A 105 11.52 -19.11 11.34
C PHE A 105 11.51 -19.13 12.87
N SER A 106 10.34 -19.00 13.51
CA SER A 106 10.16 -19.28 14.95
C SER A 106 9.74 -20.73 15.22
N GLU A 107 9.37 -21.50 14.19
CA GLU A 107 9.02 -22.92 14.34
C GLU A 107 10.25 -23.74 14.77
N GLU A 108 10.04 -24.79 15.56
CA GLU A 108 11.10 -25.66 16.10
C GLU A 108 12.02 -26.22 15.02
N GLU A 109 11.47 -26.49 13.82
CA GLU A 109 12.22 -27.02 12.68
C GLU A 109 13.19 -25.99 12.05
N PHE A 110 13.00 -24.68 12.28
CA PHE A 110 13.79 -23.64 11.61
C PHE A 110 14.42 -22.63 12.58
N LYS A 111 14.09 -22.65 13.87
CA LYS A 111 14.51 -21.63 14.85
C LYS A 111 16.02 -21.47 15.02
N ASP A 112 16.79 -22.52 14.72
CA ASP A 112 18.26 -22.55 14.83
C ASP A 112 18.97 -22.38 13.48
N TRP A 113 18.23 -22.22 12.37
CA TRP A 113 18.80 -22.12 11.03
C TRP A 113 19.19 -20.67 10.68
N PRO A 114 20.48 -20.34 10.45
CA PRO A 114 20.90 -18.95 10.27
C PRO A 114 20.81 -18.43 8.83
N HIS A 115 20.60 -19.29 7.83
CA HIS A 115 20.67 -18.94 6.40
C HIS A 115 19.31 -18.51 5.82
N ALA A 116 18.59 -17.70 6.60
CA ALA A 116 17.32 -17.11 6.24
C ALA A 116 17.49 -15.59 6.06
N GLY A 117 17.01 -15.05 4.95
CA GLY A 117 17.10 -13.63 4.62
C GLY A 117 15.76 -12.98 4.39
N ILE A 118 15.65 -11.68 4.68
CA ILE A 118 14.49 -10.87 4.35
C ILE A 118 14.90 -9.50 3.81
N VAL A 119 14.11 -8.96 2.88
CA VAL A 119 14.33 -7.62 2.32
C VAL A 119 13.65 -6.54 3.15
N ILE A 120 14.37 -5.44 3.41
CA ILE A 120 13.81 -4.18 3.94
C ILE A 120 13.97 -3.07 2.91
N GLN A 121 12.91 -2.29 2.71
CA GLN A 121 12.82 -1.25 1.68
C GLN A 121 12.92 0.14 2.33
N ALA A 122 14.09 0.78 2.22
CA ALA A 122 14.40 2.07 2.85
C ALA A 122 13.54 3.25 2.37
N TYR A 123 12.85 3.13 1.23
CA TYR A 123 11.92 4.16 0.76
C TYR A 123 10.61 4.23 1.56
N LEU A 124 10.32 3.24 2.43
CA LEU A 124 9.11 3.20 3.24
C LEU A 124 9.31 4.02 4.51
N ARG A 125 8.28 4.77 4.88
CA ARG A 125 8.27 5.61 6.09
C ARG A 125 8.35 4.80 7.38
N ASP A 126 7.95 3.54 7.34
CA ASP A 126 7.94 2.64 8.49
C ASP A 126 9.07 1.58 8.48
N ALA A 127 10.03 1.69 7.54
CA ALA A 127 11.14 0.75 7.43
C ALA A 127 12.04 0.69 8.69
N ASP A 128 12.23 1.80 9.40
CA ASP A 128 13.01 1.83 10.65
C ASP A 128 12.32 1.03 11.76
N ARG A 129 11.01 1.23 11.94
CA ARG A 129 10.21 0.46 12.89
C ARG A 129 10.27 -1.03 12.55
N ASP A 130 10.04 -1.38 11.28
CA ASP A 130 9.99 -2.77 10.84
C ASP A 130 11.36 -3.47 10.97
N LEU A 131 12.46 -2.76 10.69
CA LEU A 131 13.82 -3.27 10.90
C LEU A 131 14.12 -3.52 12.38
N ARG A 132 13.75 -2.57 13.26
CA ARG A 132 13.95 -2.73 14.71
C ARG A 132 13.15 -3.90 15.27
N ASP A 133 11.90 -4.04 14.86
CA ASP A 133 11.05 -5.18 15.24
C ASP A 133 11.65 -6.53 14.80
N LEU A 134 12.20 -6.61 13.57
CA LEU A 134 12.92 -7.80 13.11
C LEU A 134 14.20 -8.08 13.93
N ILE A 135 14.96 -7.05 14.28
CA ILE A 135 16.16 -7.20 15.11
C ILE A 135 15.77 -7.73 16.50
N ASP A 136 14.73 -7.17 17.12
CA ASP A 136 14.23 -7.61 18.42
C ASP A 136 13.72 -9.06 18.38
N TRP A 137 12.99 -9.41 17.32
CA TRP A 137 12.60 -10.79 17.05
C TRP A 137 13.81 -11.72 16.90
N GLY A 138 14.83 -11.33 16.13
CA GLY A 138 16.04 -12.11 15.95
C GLY A 138 16.81 -12.33 17.25
N ARG A 139 16.89 -11.30 18.11
CA ARG A 139 17.48 -11.42 19.45
C ARG A 139 16.71 -12.41 20.32
N ALA A 140 15.38 -12.37 20.29
CA ALA A 140 14.55 -13.32 21.02
C ALA A 140 14.73 -14.75 20.49
N ARG A 141 14.85 -14.92 19.17
CA ARG A 141 15.12 -16.19 18.49
C ARG A 141 16.53 -16.75 18.79
N ARG A 142 17.48 -15.89 19.16
CA ARG A 142 18.91 -16.22 19.46
C ARG A 142 19.68 -16.84 18.31
N THR A 143 19.18 -16.67 17.10
CA THR A 143 19.78 -17.21 15.88
C THR A 143 19.86 -16.09 14.87
N ARG A 144 21.03 -15.95 14.23
CA ARG A 144 21.24 -14.94 13.19
C ARG A 144 20.27 -15.13 12.03
N PHE A 145 20.03 -14.03 11.33
CA PHE A 145 19.35 -14.00 10.04
C PHE A 145 19.97 -12.89 9.20
N ALA A 146 19.70 -12.85 7.90
CA ALA A 146 20.19 -11.78 7.04
C ALA A 146 19.11 -10.74 6.75
N VAL A 147 19.54 -9.49 6.59
CA VAL A 147 18.69 -8.42 6.05
C VAL A 147 19.32 -7.86 4.79
N ARG A 148 18.59 -7.97 3.69
CA ARG A 148 18.90 -7.29 2.44
C ARG A 148 18.25 -5.90 2.47
N LEU A 149 19.06 -4.87 2.69
CA LEU A 149 18.59 -3.48 2.63
C LEU A 149 18.61 -3.00 1.18
N VAL A 150 17.45 -2.61 0.67
CA VAL A 150 17.28 -1.97 -0.65
C VAL A 150 16.58 -0.63 -0.48
N LYS A 151 16.55 0.20 -1.52
CA LYS A 151 15.69 1.39 -1.51
C LYS A 151 14.22 1.00 -1.66
N GLY A 152 13.88 0.38 -2.78
CA GLY A 152 12.52 -0.04 -3.12
C GLY A 152 12.32 -0.08 -4.63
N ALA A 153 11.34 -0.86 -5.09
CA ALA A 153 11.13 -1.11 -6.53
C ALA A 153 9.72 -0.74 -7.03
N TYR A 154 8.84 -0.22 -6.17
CA TYR A 154 7.43 -0.02 -6.44
C TYR A 154 6.97 1.44 -6.23
N TRP A 155 7.87 2.42 -6.25
CA TRP A 155 7.56 3.81 -5.83
C TRP A 155 6.41 4.45 -6.63
N ASP A 156 6.43 4.34 -7.96
CA ASP A 156 5.36 4.86 -8.81
C ASP A 156 4.02 4.15 -8.55
N TYR A 157 4.07 2.84 -8.31
CA TYR A 157 2.90 2.05 -7.96
C TYR A 157 2.31 2.50 -6.62
N GLU A 158 3.12 2.63 -5.57
CA GLU A 158 2.65 3.01 -4.24
C GLU A 158 2.07 4.44 -4.22
N THR A 159 2.74 5.38 -4.89
CA THR A 159 2.24 6.76 -4.99
C THR A 159 0.96 6.86 -5.81
N THR A 160 0.87 6.12 -6.93
CA THR A 160 -0.34 6.09 -7.76
C THR A 160 -1.51 5.45 -7.02
N LYS A 161 -1.29 4.29 -6.40
CA LYS A 161 -2.33 3.56 -5.66
C LYS A 161 -2.85 4.36 -4.48
N SER A 162 -1.97 5.05 -3.77
CA SER A 162 -2.36 5.90 -2.64
C SER A 162 -3.17 7.11 -3.10
N ARG A 163 -2.78 7.77 -4.20
CA ARG A 163 -3.57 8.87 -4.79
C ARG A 163 -4.95 8.41 -5.25
N GLN A 164 -5.06 7.26 -5.90
CA GLN A 164 -6.35 6.69 -6.32
C GLN A 164 -7.29 6.42 -5.14
N ASN A 165 -6.73 6.09 -3.97
CA ASN A 165 -7.47 5.78 -2.76
C ASN A 165 -7.58 6.96 -1.78
N GLU A 166 -7.16 8.17 -2.19
CA GLU A 166 -7.09 9.39 -1.37
C GLU A 166 -6.35 9.16 -0.03
N SER A 167 -5.36 8.26 -0.03
CA SER A 167 -4.56 7.91 1.14
C SER A 167 -3.14 8.49 1.06
N ASN A 168 -2.49 8.58 2.22
CA ASN A 168 -1.10 9.02 2.29
C ASN A 168 -0.18 7.93 1.74
N PRO A 169 0.73 8.25 0.81
CA PRO A 169 1.71 7.29 0.31
C PRO A 169 2.59 6.74 1.43
N PRO A 170 2.79 5.40 1.51
CA PRO A 170 3.65 4.79 2.53
C PRO A 170 5.14 5.05 2.27
N VAL A 171 5.48 5.56 1.08
CA VAL A 171 6.84 5.91 0.65
C VAL A 171 7.18 7.37 0.93
N PHE A 172 8.46 7.66 1.10
CA PHE A 172 8.98 9.02 0.99
C PHE A 172 8.74 9.58 -0.42
N LEU A 173 8.49 10.89 -0.53
CA LEU A 173 8.14 11.52 -1.80
C LEU A 173 9.34 12.16 -2.49
N GLN A 174 10.42 12.43 -1.75
CA GLN A 174 11.67 12.90 -2.30
C GLN A 174 12.71 11.77 -2.24
N LYS A 175 13.41 11.51 -3.35
CA LYS A 175 14.47 10.51 -3.37
C LYS A 175 15.59 10.73 -2.34
N PRO A 176 16.03 11.97 -2.02
CA PRO A 176 16.97 12.22 -0.92
C PRO A 176 16.49 11.74 0.45
N GLU A 177 15.18 11.72 0.72
CA GLU A 177 14.64 11.16 1.98
C GLU A 177 14.84 9.64 2.01
N SER A 178 14.62 8.94 0.89
CA SER A 178 14.89 7.51 0.77
C SER A 178 16.39 7.19 0.89
N ASP A 179 17.24 8.04 0.33
CA ASP A 179 18.70 7.91 0.43
C ASP A 179 19.19 8.11 1.87
N ALA A 180 18.68 9.14 2.56
CA ALA A 180 18.99 9.41 3.96
C ALA A 180 18.49 8.29 4.88
N ASN A 181 17.29 7.75 4.63
CA ASN A 181 16.78 6.62 5.40
C ASN A 181 17.59 5.34 5.13
N PHE A 182 18.02 5.09 3.90
CA PHE A 182 18.95 3.98 3.61
C PHE A 182 20.24 4.12 4.42
N GLU A 183 20.85 5.31 4.44
CA GLU A 183 22.07 5.60 5.23
C GLU A 183 21.85 5.41 6.74
N ALA A 184 20.66 5.76 7.26
CA ALA A 184 20.30 5.56 8.66
C ALA A 184 20.14 4.06 9.00
N LEU A 185 19.39 3.31 8.18
CA LEU A 185 19.16 1.87 8.37
C LEU A 185 20.44 1.05 8.22
N THR A 186 21.38 1.50 7.37
CA THR A 186 22.72 0.89 7.27
C THR A 186 23.44 0.90 8.61
N ARG A 187 23.41 2.02 9.34
CA ARG A 187 24.02 2.10 10.67
C ARG A 187 23.31 1.17 11.66
N VAL A 188 21.98 1.15 11.66
CA VAL A 188 21.19 0.24 12.51
C VAL A 188 21.57 -1.23 12.28
N LEU A 189 21.77 -1.63 11.03
CA LEU A 189 22.22 -2.99 10.70
C LEU A 189 23.60 -3.31 11.26
N PHE A 190 24.58 -2.41 11.10
CA PHE A 190 25.93 -2.64 11.61
C PHE A 190 26.02 -2.60 13.14
N GLU A 191 25.28 -1.73 13.81
CA GLU A 191 25.18 -1.72 15.27
C GLU A 191 24.58 -3.02 15.84
N ASN A 192 23.88 -3.78 14.99
CA ASN A 192 23.24 -5.05 15.32
C ASN A 192 23.85 -6.23 14.58
N GLU A 193 25.10 -6.08 14.13
CA GLU A 193 25.80 -7.09 13.36
C GLU A 193 25.80 -8.44 14.09
N SER A 194 25.87 -8.49 15.42
CA SER A 194 25.91 -9.75 16.18
C SER A 194 24.72 -10.68 15.89
N ILE A 195 23.55 -10.13 15.53
CA ILE A 195 22.34 -10.90 15.21
C ILE A 195 21.93 -10.82 13.74
N VAL A 196 22.43 -9.82 12.98
CA VAL A 196 22.06 -9.61 11.58
C VAL A 196 23.28 -9.68 10.66
N THR A 197 23.21 -10.54 9.65
CA THR A 197 24.12 -10.47 8.50
C THR A 197 23.59 -9.45 7.50
N ALA A 198 24.27 -8.33 7.35
CA ALA A 198 23.82 -7.23 6.48
C ALA A 198 24.19 -7.50 5.01
N ALA A 199 23.24 -7.23 4.12
CA ALA A 199 23.48 -7.19 2.68
C ALA A 199 22.94 -5.88 2.09
N PHE A 200 23.81 -5.09 1.44
CA PHE A 200 23.47 -3.77 0.91
C PHE A 200 23.18 -3.82 -0.59
N GLY A 201 21.89 -3.80 -0.94
CA GLY A 201 21.40 -3.82 -2.31
C GLY A 201 21.30 -2.43 -2.93
N SER A 202 22.37 -1.94 -3.56
CA SER A 202 22.40 -0.59 -4.16
C SER A 202 23.42 -0.46 -5.29
N HIS A 203 23.09 0.31 -6.33
CA HIS A 203 24.05 0.78 -7.35
C HIS A 203 24.50 2.23 -7.12
N ASN A 204 24.02 2.87 -6.06
CA ASN A 204 24.40 4.24 -5.72
C ASN A 204 25.76 4.23 -5.00
N VAL A 205 26.79 4.78 -5.65
CA VAL A 205 28.15 4.82 -5.09
C VAL A 205 28.19 5.60 -3.77
N ARG A 206 27.38 6.66 -3.61
CA ARG A 206 27.28 7.37 -2.32
C ARG A 206 26.80 6.45 -1.19
N SER A 207 25.73 5.70 -1.42
CA SER A 207 25.18 4.77 -0.43
C SER A 207 26.13 3.61 -0.13
N ILE A 208 26.85 3.11 -1.14
CA ILE A 208 27.91 2.10 -0.97
C ILE A 208 29.05 2.66 -0.11
N ALA A 209 29.57 3.83 -0.46
CA ALA A 209 30.66 4.48 0.26
C ALA A 209 30.27 4.82 1.70
N HIS A 210 29.01 5.20 1.95
CA HIS A 210 28.49 5.39 3.31
C HIS A 210 28.53 4.09 4.11
N ALA A 211 28.10 2.96 3.52
CA ALA A 211 28.18 1.67 4.21
C ALA A 211 29.63 1.26 4.52
N GLN A 212 30.56 1.49 3.59
CA GLN A 212 32.00 1.27 3.83
C GLN A 212 32.52 2.13 4.99
N ALA A 213 32.22 3.43 4.98
CA ALA A 213 32.67 4.35 6.01
C ALA A 213 32.10 4.02 7.40
N VAL A 214 30.82 3.60 7.49
CA VAL A 214 30.21 3.17 8.76
C VAL A 214 30.80 1.85 9.24
N ALA A 215 31.11 0.90 8.34
CA ALA A 215 31.80 -0.33 8.69
C ALA A 215 33.19 -0.04 9.26
N ASP A 216 33.96 0.85 8.61
CA ASP A 216 35.29 1.27 9.09
C ASP A 216 35.20 1.98 10.45
N GLU A 217 34.22 2.88 10.64
CA GLU A 217 33.97 3.59 11.89
C GLU A 217 33.68 2.63 13.06
N LEU A 218 32.86 1.59 12.80
CA LEU A 218 32.46 0.60 13.79
C LEU A 218 33.44 -0.59 13.90
N GLY A 219 34.50 -0.63 13.10
CA GLY A 219 35.47 -1.73 13.07
C GLY A 219 34.88 -3.06 12.59
N ILE A 220 33.88 -3.02 11.70
CA ILE A 220 33.25 -4.23 11.14
C ILE A 220 34.12 -4.78 10.01
N ASP A 221 34.50 -6.05 10.15
CA ASP A 221 35.28 -6.76 9.12
C ASP A 221 34.50 -6.82 7.77
N PRO A 222 35.11 -6.40 6.64
CA PRO A 222 34.49 -6.43 5.31
C PRO A 222 33.94 -7.79 4.86
N SER A 223 34.42 -8.88 5.44
CA SER A 223 33.96 -10.25 5.14
C SER A 223 32.66 -10.63 5.85
N ARG A 224 32.14 -9.81 6.78
CA ARG A 224 30.91 -10.07 7.56
C ARG A 224 29.64 -9.48 6.95
N PHE A 225 29.76 -8.73 5.86
CA PHE A 225 28.64 -8.21 5.09
C PHE A 225 28.91 -8.34 3.59
N GLU A 226 27.88 -8.16 2.77
CA GLU A 226 28.04 -8.18 1.32
C GLU A 226 27.32 -7.01 0.64
N PHE A 227 27.84 -6.61 -0.52
CA PHE A 227 27.13 -5.73 -1.44
C PHE A 227 26.38 -6.57 -2.46
N GLN A 228 25.16 -6.14 -2.77
CA GLN A 228 24.32 -6.81 -3.75
C GLN A 228 23.97 -5.87 -4.89
N LEU A 229 24.21 -6.32 -6.11
CA LEU A 229 23.96 -5.55 -7.31
C LEU A 229 23.22 -6.42 -8.33
N LEU A 230 22.52 -5.80 -9.26
CA LEU A 230 21.79 -6.53 -10.29
C LEU A 230 22.74 -7.08 -11.36
N TYR A 231 22.47 -8.30 -11.81
CA TYR A 231 23.12 -8.86 -12.99
C TYR A 231 22.91 -7.95 -14.22
N GLY A 232 23.93 -7.85 -15.07
CA GLY A 232 23.89 -7.01 -16.28
C GLY A 232 23.96 -5.50 -16.05
N MET A 233 24.06 -5.02 -14.80
CA MET A 233 24.09 -3.59 -14.47
C MET A 233 25.32 -3.20 -13.65
N ALA A 234 25.75 -1.95 -13.76
CA ALA A 234 26.82 -1.35 -12.94
C ALA A 234 28.14 -2.16 -12.89
N GLY A 235 28.53 -2.80 -14.00
CA GLY A 235 29.75 -3.62 -14.10
C GLY A 235 31.02 -2.98 -13.51
N PRO A 236 31.32 -1.69 -13.82
CA PRO A 236 32.48 -1.01 -13.24
C PRO A 236 32.43 -0.90 -11.71
N ILE A 237 31.25 -0.69 -11.12
CA ILE A 237 31.09 -0.59 -9.65
C ILE A 237 31.30 -1.95 -9.00
N LYS A 238 30.77 -3.02 -9.60
CA LYS A 238 30.96 -4.40 -9.12
C LYS A 238 32.44 -4.79 -9.09
N ARG A 239 33.17 -4.52 -10.20
CA ARG A 239 34.61 -4.80 -10.26
C ARG A 239 35.39 -4.03 -9.21
N ALA A 240 35.11 -2.74 -9.04
CA ALA A 240 35.78 -1.92 -8.03
C ALA A 240 35.56 -2.45 -6.61
N LEU A 241 34.34 -2.88 -6.27
CA LEU A 241 34.06 -3.48 -4.96
C LEU A 241 34.85 -4.76 -4.71
N VAL A 242 34.96 -5.64 -5.71
CA VAL A 242 35.76 -6.87 -5.62
C VAL A 242 37.24 -6.56 -5.50
N GLU A 243 37.77 -5.62 -6.29
CA GLU A 243 39.16 -5.16 -6.21
C GLU A 243 39.50 -4.52 -4.85
N MET A 244 38.52 -3.89 -4.20
CA MET A 244 38.62 -3.37 -2.84
C MET A 244 38.49 -4.46 -1.75
N GLY A 245 38.30 -5.73 -2.13
CA GLY A 245 38.21 -6.86 -1.20
C GLY A 245 36.82 -7.10 -0.59
N TYR A 246 35.78 -6.43 -1.09
CA TYR A 246 34.41 -6.65 -0.61
C TYR A 246 33.73 -7.84 -1.28
N ARG A 247 32.83 -8.48 -0.55
CA ARG A 247 31.91 -9.48 -1.11
C ARG A 247 30.88 -8.81 -2.00
N VAL A 248 30.73 -9.32 -3.22
CA VAL A 248 29.71 -8.85 -4.16
C VAL A 248 28.88 -10.05 -4.61
N ARG A 249 27.56 -9.96 -4.44
CA ARG A 249 26.59 -10.92 -4.96
C ARG A 249 25.74 -10.29 -6.04
N GLU A 250 25.60 -10.99 -7.16
CA GLU A 250 24.72 -10.56 -8.24
C GLU A 250 23.32 -11.16 -8.06
N TYR A 251 22.29 -10.31 -8.13
CA TYR A 251 20.91 -10.76 -8.25
C TYR A 251 20.64 -11.14 -9.70
N CYS A 252 20.55 -12.45 -9.94
CA CYS A 252 20.42 -13.04 -11.27
C CYS A 252 18.97 -13.54 -11.51
N PRO A 253 18.12 -12.78 -12.22
CA PRO A 253 16.81 -13.26 -12.63
C PRO A 253 16.97 -14.37 -13.68
N ILE A 254 16.26 -15.48 -13.49
CA ILE A 254 16.22 -16.61 -14.43
C ILE A 254 14.76 -16.91 -14.74
N GLY A 255 14.43 -17.06 -16.03
CA GLY A 255 13.07 -17.40 -16.44
C GLY A 255 12.86 -17.22 -17.94
N GLU A 256 11.61 -17.41 -18.34
CA GLU A 256 11.16 -17.26 -19.73
C GLU A 256 11.22 -15.80 -20.18
N LEU A 257 11.27 -15.61 -21.50
CA LEU A 257 11.37 -14.28 -22.12
C LEU A 257 10.23 -13.34 -21.72
N LEU A 258 8.98 -13.83 -21.66
CA LEU A 258 7.81 -12.99 -21.36
C LEU A 258 7.88 -12.33 -19.97
N PRO A 259 8.04 -13.08 -18.85
CA PRO A 259 8.35 -12.48 -17.55
C PRO A 259 9.64 -11.64 -17.56
N GLY A 260 10.65 -12.07 -18.32
CA GLY A 260 11.91 -11.33 -18.52
C GLY A 260 11.71 -9.93 -19.10
N MET A 261 10.75 -9.74 -20.02
CA MET A 261 10.42 -8.44 -20.59
C MET A 261 9.76 -7.50 -19.56
N ALA A 262 8.86 -8.01 -18.73
CA ALA A 262 8.27 -7.22 -17.64
C ALA A 262 9.35 -6.78 -16.63
N TYR A 263 10.30 -7.67 -16.32
CA TYR A 263 11.47 -7.33 -15.52
C TYR A 263 12.34 -6.27 -16.20
N LEU A 264 12.63 -6.41 -17.51
CA LEU A 264 13.41 -5.44 -18.28
C LEU A 264 12.78 -4.05 -18.27
N VAL A 265 11.47 -3.92 -18.47
CA VAL A 265 10.77 -2.63 -18.44
C VAL A 265 10.98 -1.93 -17.10
N ARG A 266 10.84 -2.66 -15.98
CA ARG A 266 11.12 -2.10 -14.65
C ARG A 266 12.56 -1.62 -14.49
N ARG A 267 13.53 -2.38 -15.03
CA ARG A 267 14.95 -2.00 -15.00
C ARG A 267 15.23 -0.76 -15.86
N LEU A 268 14.56 -0.65 -17.01
CA LEU A 268 14.63 0.56 -17.83
C LEU A 268 14.10 1.77 -17.06
N LEU A 269 12.92 1.67 -16.44
CA LEU A 269 12.34 2.76 -15.63
C LEU A 269 13.25 3.18 -14.47
N GLU A 270 13.85 2.22 -13.77
CA GLU A 270 14.79 2.49 -12.67
C GLU A 270 16.05 3.23 -13.16
N ASN A 271 16.58 2.83 -14.32
CA ASN A 271 17.81 3.39 -14.87
C ASN A 271 17.62 4.72 -15.59
N THR A 272 16.44 4.97 -16.17
CA THR A 272 16.14 6.20 -16.91
C THR A 272 15.42 7.24 -16.07
N SER A 273 15.02 6.91 -14.84
CA SER A 273 14.44 7.88 -13.89
C SER A 273 15.36 9.10 -13.76
N ASN A 274 14.75 10.29 -13.84
CA ASN A 274 15.45 11.58 -13.71
C ASN A 274 16.22 11.70 -12.36
N GLU A 275 15.84 10.90 -11.35
CA GLU A 275 16.47 10.90 -10.03
C GLU A 275 17.49 9.76 -9.85
N GLY A 276 17.70 8.93 -10.88
CA GLY A 276 18.56 7.75 -10.86
C GLY A 276 20.05 8.10 -10.86
N PHE A 277 20.81 7.53 -9.90
CA PHE A 277 22.25 7.77 -9.77
C PHE A 277 23.05 7.36 -11.01
N LEU A 278 22.67 6.24 -11.65
CA LEU A 278 23.36 5.75 -12.84
C LEU A 278 23.20 6.71 -14.03
N ARG A 279 22.02 7.29 -14.21
CA ARG A 279 21.79 8.33 -15.22
C ARG A 279 22.59 9.59 -14.95
N ALA A 280 22.54 10.09 -13.71
CA ALA A 280 23.30 11.27 -13.31
C ALA A 280 24.81 11.11 -13.55
N LYS A 281 25.36 9.92 -13.26
CA LYS A 281 26.79 9.62 -13.44
C LYS A 281 27.20 9.36 -14.89
N PHE A 282 26.46 8.51 -15.61
CA PHE A 282 26.89 8.00 -16.92
C PHE A 282 26.28 8.72 -18.11
N ALA A 283 25.13 9.39 -17.95
CA ALA A 283 24.48 10.14 -19.03
C ALA A 283 24.63 11.66 -18.87
N GLU A 284 24.54 12.17 -17.64
CA GLU A 284 24.50 13.63 -17.38
C GLU A 284 25.84 14.21 -16.89
N ASN A 285 26.88 13.37 -16.70
CA ASN A 285 28.24 13.77 -16.27
C ASN A 285 28.26 14.70 -15.04
N VAL A 286 27.36 14.47 -14.09
CA VAL A 286 27.25 15.27 -12.86
C VAL A 286 28.57 15.17 -12.06
N PRO A 287 29.13 16.28 -11.54
CA PRO A 287 30.41 16.25 -10.82
C PRO A 287 30.40 15.31 -9.61
N ALA A 288 31.53 14.66 -9.34
CA ALA A 288 31.67 13.73 -8.22
C ALA A 288 31.31 14.36 -6.87
N LYS A 289 31.64 15.63 -6.66
CA LYS A 289 31.29 16.38 -5.45
C LYS A 289 29.78 16.45 -5.23
N GLU A 290 29.00 16.55 -6.30
CA GLU A 290 27.53 16.62 -6.24
C GLU A 290 26.91 15.22 -6.05
N LEU A 291 27.43 14.22 -6.76
CA LEU A 291 27.01 12.82 -6.63
C LEU A 291 27.25 12.22 -5.23
N LEU A 292 28.27 12.72 -4.52
CA LEU A 292 28.67 12.24 -3.19
C LEU A 292 28.18 13.13 -2.04
N ARG A 293 27.30 14.11 -2.30
CA ARG A 293 26.74 14.95 -1.22
C ARG A 293 25.96 14.11 -0.21
N ASP A 294 25.91 14.63 1.01
CA ASP A 294 25.02 14.09 2.03
C ASP A 294 23.56 14.24 1.57
N PRO A 295 22.78 13.15 1.48
CA PRO A 295 21.39 13.24 1.04
C PRO A 295 20.54 14.15 1.93
N ARG A 296 20.88 14.31 3.21
CA ARG A 296 20.14 15.18 4.16
C ARG A 296 20.20 16.65 3.76
N GLU A 297 21.30 17.09 3.13
CA GLU A 297 21.43 18.46 2.61
C GLU A 297 20.59 18.71 1.36
N LEU A 298 20.14 17.64 0.69
CA LEU A 298 19.35 17.71 -0.54
C LEU A 298 17.84 17.66 -0.28
N ILE A 299 17.44 17.34 0.96
CA ILE A 299 16.03 17.30 1.37
C ILE A 299 15.50 18.73 1.38
N ARG A 300 14.48 19.00 0.56
CA ARG A 300 13.82 20.30 0.53
C ARG A 300 12.85 20.35 1.72
N PRO A 301 12.88 21.42 2.53
CA PRO A 301 11.89 21.59 3.60
C PRO A 301 10.49 21.63 3.00
N ALA A 302 9.55 20.98 3.68
CA ALA A 302 8.14 21.11 3.34
C ALA A 302 7.75 22.59 3.44
N VAL A 303 7.27 23.19 2.34
CA VAL A 303 6.77 24.56 2.36
C VAL A 303 5.54 24.58 3.26
N ALA A 304 5.71 25.07 4.50
CA ALA A 304 4.61 25.30 5.41
C ALA A 304 3.73 26.42 4.81
N GLY A 305 2.55 26.06 4.29
CA GLY A 305 1.59 27.09 3.86
C GLY A 305 0.63 26.74 2.71
N ILE A 306 0.72 25.56 2.09
CA ILE A 306 -0.31 25.13 1.12
C ILE A 306 -0.69 23.69 1.45
N GLY A 307 -1.95 23.48 1.84
CA GLY A 307 -2.47 22.18 2.23
C GLY A 307 -2.05 21.08 1.24
N SER A 308 -1.78 19.89 1.77
CA SER A 308 -1.18 18.71 1.11
C SER A 308 -1.92 18.17 -0.13
N SER A 309 -2.89 18.91 -0.65
CA SER A 309 -3.59 18.67 -1.91
C SER A 309 -2.93 19.31 -3.14
N ALA A 310 -2.14 20.38 -2.99
CA ALA A 310 -1.77 21.23 -4.13
C ALA A 310 -0.36 20.98 -4.70
N VAL A 311 0.51 20.25 -3.98
CA VAL A 311 1.93 20.11 -4.37
C VAL A 311 2.11 19.16 -5.57
N ALA A 312 1.10 18.39 -5.96
CA ALA A 312 1.12 17.57 -7.17
C ALA A 312 0.73 18.34 -8.46
N LEU A 313 0.13 19.55 -8.36
CA LEU A 313 -0.38 20.30 -9.52
C LEU A 313 0.64 21.28 -10.13
N ALA A 314 1.80 21.51 -9.51
CA ALA A 314 2.72 22.58 -9.92
C ALA A 314 3.98 22.13 -10.68
N LYS A 315 4.16 20.84 -11.00
CA LYS A 315 5.40 20.33 -11.64
C LYS A 315 5.22 19.57 -12.96
N ALA A 316 4.12 19.79 -13.67
CA ALA A 316 3.97 19.33 -15.06
C ALA A 316 4.13 20.48 -16.09
N GLY A 317 4.37 21.71 -15.65
CA GLY A 317 4.33 22.90 -16.50
C GLY A 317 5.67 23.48 -16.94
N ASP A 318 6.81 22.86 -16.60
CA ASP A 318 8.13 23.47 -16.82
C ASP A 318 9.09 22.56 -17.62
N LEU A 319 8.58 22.03 -18.73
CA LEU A 319 9.40 21.56 -19.84
C LEU A 319 9.16 22.50 -21.02
N GLY A 320 10.01 23.53 -21.10
CA GLY A 320 10.09 24.40 -22.26
C GLY A 320 10.45 23.60 -23.51
N GLY A 321 9.48 23.49 -24.41
CA GLY A 321 9.62 22.90 -25.72
C GLY A 321 8.42 23.30 -26.55
N VAL A 322 8.64 24.21 -27.50
CA VAL A 322 7.62 24.74 -28.42
C VAL A 322 7.02 23.58 -29.21
N ILE A 323 5.80 23.17 -28.85
CA ILE A 323 4.92 22.39 -29.71
C ILE A 323 3.65 23.21 -29.88
N SER A 324 3.55 23.88 -31.02
CA SER A 324 2.32 24.44 -31.54
C SER A 324 1.31 23.32 -31.74
N SER A 325 0.25 23.28 -30.93
CA SER A 325 -0.86 22.36 -31.11
C SER A 325 -2.14 23.12 -31.46
N ASP A 326 -2.34 23.34 -32.76
CA ASP A 326 -3.69 23.34 -33.33
C ASP A 326 -4.29 21.96 -33.09
N GLY A 327 -5.15 21.86 -32.08
CA GLY A 327 -5.74 20.59 -31.65
C GLY A 327 -6.93 20.84 -30.75
N LYS A 328 -8.09 21.06 -31.37
CA LYS A 328 -9.40 21.03 -30.71
C LYS A 328 -9.57 19.66 -30.05
N ASN A 329 -9.39 19.56 -28.72
CA ASN A 329 -10.00 18.59 -27.77
C ASN A 329 -9.16 18.34 -26.50
N ALA A 330 -8.75 19.38 -25.78
CA ALA A 330 -8.21 19.23 -24.42
C ALA A 330 -8.54 20.44 -23.53
N THR A 331 -9.83 20.65 -23.27
CA THR A 331 -10.28 21.50 -22.16
C THR A 331 -10.14 20.73 -20.85
N SER A 332 -8.92 20.59 -20.33
CA SER A 332 -8.75 20.37 -18.89
C SER A 332 -9.07 21.68 -18.18
N LEU A 333 -10.32 21.79 -17.75
CA LEU A 333 -10.85 22.86 -16.91
C LEU A 333 -9.94 23.06 -15.69
N ARG A 334 -9.20 24.16 -15.65
CA ARG A 334 -8.67 24.68 -14.39
C ARG A 334 -9.86 25.14 -13.54
N ALA A 335 -10.44 24.22 -12.78
CA ALA A 335 -11.46 24.56 -11.80
C ALA A 335 -10.86 25.52 -10.76
N PRO A 336 -11.57 26.59 -10.37
CA PRO A 336 -11.12 27.48 -9.29
C PRO A 336 -10.82 26.69 -8.00
N PRO A 337 -9.85 27.13 -7.17
CA PRO A 337 -9.63 26.54 -5.86
C PRO A 337 -10.92 26.56 -5.03
N GLY A 338 -11.45 25.37 -4.69
CA GLY A 338 -12.74 25.19 -3.99
C GLY A 338 -13.81 24.41 -4.79
N ASP A 339 -13.62 24.24 -6.10
CA ASP A 339 -14.54 23.51 -6.98
C ASP A 339 -14.10 22.06 -7.27
N ILE A 340 -12.96 21.61 -6.71
CA ILE A 340 -12.47 20.24 -6.87
C ILE A 340 -13.07 19.38 -5.75
N PHE A 341 -13.94 18.45 -6.11
CA PHE A 341 -14.42 17.42 -5.20
C PHE A 341 -13.29 16.40 -4.93
N LYS A 342 -13.20 15.97 -3.68
CA LYS A 342 -12.32 14.88 -3.27
C LYS A 342 -13.14 13.81 -2.59
N ASN A 343 -12.89 12.58 -3.00
CA ASN A 343 -13.52 11.44 -2.38
C ASN A 343 -13.00 11.22 -0.95
N ALA A 344 -13.82 10.60 -0.11
CA ALA A 344 -13.38 10.07 1.16
C ALA A 344 -12.38 8.91 0.95
N PRO A 345 -11.34 8.82 1.79
CA PRO A 345 -10.33 7.77 1.68
C PRO A 345 -10.94 6.39 1.98
N LEU A 346 -10.44 5.36 1.32
CA LEU A 346 -10.77 3.96 1.64
C LEU A 346 -10.04 3.51 2.92
N VAL A 347 -10.68 2.62 3.69
CA VAL A 347 -10.01 1.94 4.81
C VAL A 347 -9.02 0.94 4.22
N SER A 348 -7.76 1.06 4.66
CA SER A 348 -6.73 0.09 4.31
C SER A 348 -6.63 -0.98 5.40
N PHE A 349 -7.02 -2.21 5.06
CA PHE A 349 -6.86 -3.37 5.94
C PHE A 349 -5.43 -3.92 6.01
N ILE A 350 -4.45 -3.24 5.38
CA ILE A 350 -3.02 -3.51 5.59
C ILE A 350 -2.63 -3.22 7.05
N TYR A 351 -3.31 -2.27 7.68
CA TYR A 351 -3.06 -1.86 9.05
C TYR A 351 -3.88 -2.69 10.04
N LYS A 352 -3.19 -3.27 11.03
CA LYS A 352 -3.79 -4.11 12.07
C LYS A 352 -4.90 -3.41 12.83
N ASP A 353 -4.71 -2.13 13.18
CA ASP A 353 -5.73 -1.32 13.86
C ASP A 353 -7.08 -1.28 13.10
N ASN A 354 -7.04 -1.26 11.77
CA ASN A 354 -8.25 -1.23 10.95
C ASN A 354 -8.92 -2.61 10.89
N GLN A 355 -8.13 -3.68 10.86
CA GLN A 355 -8.64 -5.05 10.99
C GLN A 355 -9.32 -5.24 12.34
N ASP A 356 -8.68 -4.80 13.43
CA ASP A 356 -9.19 -4.96 14.79
C ASP A 356 -10.48 -4.18 15.02
N LYS A 357 -10.57 -2.95 14.49
CA LYS A 357 -11.80 -2.15 14.50
C LYS A 357 -12.94 -2.84 13.75
N MET A 358 -12.67 -3.40 12.56
CA MET A 358 -13.67 -4.13 11.79
C MET A 358 -14.14 -5.39 12.52
N GLN A 359 -13.20 -6.20 13.03
CA GLN A 359 -13.53 -7.38 13.83
C GLN A 359 -14.34 -7.03 15.08
N SER A 360 -14.00 -5.93 15.75
CA SER A 360 -14.78 -5.44 16.90
C SER A 360 -16.18 -5.02 16.48
N ALA A 361 -16.33 -4.28 15.37
CA ALA A 361 -17.62 -3.89 14.86
C ALA A 361 -18.49 -5.11 14.52
N LEU A 362 -17.93 -6.13 13.84
CA LEU A 362 -18.63 -7.39 13.55
C LEU A 362 -19.15 -8.06 14.84
N ARG A 363 -18.34 -8.12 15.90
CA ARG A 363 -18.79 -8.66 17.20
C ARG A 363 -19.90 -7.83 17.83
N GLU A 364 -19.80 -6.50 17.80
CA GLU A 364 -20.83 -5.63 18.39
C GLU A 364 -22.14 -5.64 17.59
N VAL A 365 -22.09 -5.66 16.26
CA VAL A 365 -23.29 -5.78 15.41
C VAL A 365 -23.99 -7.12 15.65
N ARG A 366 -23.23 -8.22 15.75
CA ARG A 366 -23.80 -9.54 15.99
C ARG A 366 -24.56 -9.66 17.30
N LYS A 367 -24.19 -8.91 18.35
CA LYS A 367 -24.94 -8.86 19.63
C LYS A 367 -26.34 -8.26 19.50
N ARG A 368 -26.58 -7.49 18.43
CA ARG A 368 -27.85 -6.81 18.14
C ARG A 368 -28.75 -7.58 17.18
N PHE A 369 -28.37 -8.82 16.83
CA PHE A 369 -29.17 -9.65 15.95
C PHE A 369 -30.59 -9.86 16.49
N GLY A 370 -31.56 -9.81 15.59
CA GLY A 370 -32.98 -9.90 15.92
C GLY A 370 -33.59 -8.61 16.48
N GLU A 371 -32.85 -7.50 16.52
CA GLU A 371 -33.44 -6.18 16.81
C GLU A 371 -34.53 -5.84 15.78
N LYS A 372 -35.56 -5.13 16.25
CA LYS A 372 -36.68 -4.68 15.41
C LYS A 372 -36.48 -3.21 15.06
N HIS A 373 -36.75 -2.86 13.81
CA HIS A 373 -36.59 -1.50 13.29
C HIS A 373 -37.96 -0.93 12.84
N PRO A 374 -38.37 0.24 13.37
CA PRO A 374 -39.65 0.86 13.03
C PRO A 374 -39.59 1.58 11.68
N LEU A 375 -40.77 1.90 11.14
CA LEU A 375 -40.91 2.92 10.12
C LEU A 375 -40.67 4.31 10.74
N TYR A 376 -40.20 5.28 9.94
CA TYR A 376 -40.08 6.68 10.34
C TYR A 376 -40.95 7.56 9.45
N ILE A 377 -42.08 8.04 9.97
CA ILE A 377 -43.07 8.82 9.21
C ILE A 377 -43.38 10.12 9.93
N GLY A 378 -43.12 11.26 9.28
CA GLY A 378 -43.41 12.58 9.86
C GLY A 378 -42.61 12.90 11.14
N GLY A 379 -41.45 12.28 11.32
CA GLY A 379 -40.62 12.44 12.52
C GLY A 379 -40.93 11.46 13.66
N GLU A 380 -41.89 10.55 13.48
CA GLU A 380 -42.30 9.58 14.50
C GLU A 380 -41.91 8.14 14.12
N LYS A 381 -41.63 7.32 15.13
CA LYS A 381 -41.49 5.87 14.99
C LYS A 381 -42.88 5.23 14.85
N VAL A 382 -43.11 4.49 13.79
CA VAL A 382 -44.38 3.79 13.53
C VAL A 382 -44.11 2.29 13.46
N TRP A 383 -44.89 1.53 14.24
CA TRP A 383 -44.87 0.07 14.28
C TRP A 383 -46.13 -0.47 13.64
N THR A 384 -46.00 -1.61 12.96
CA THR A 384 -47.10 -2.42 12.46
C THR A 384 -46.97 -3.85 13.02
N ASP A 385 -48.01 -4.66 12.87
CA ASP A 385 -47.97 -6.06 13.31
C ASP A 385 -47.16 -6.95 12.36
N ASN A 386 -46.79 -6.44 11.17
CA ASN A 386 -46.06 -7.17 10.14
C ASN A 386 -44.57 -6.81 10.17
N LEU A 387 -43.73 -7.83 10.31
CA LEU A 387 -42.28 -7.70 10.33
C LEU A 387 -41.65 -8.59 9.26
N THR A 388 -40.78 -8.03 8.43
CA THR A 388 -39.93 -8.82 7.51
C THR A 388 -38.63 -9.18 8.23
N PRO A 389 -38.24 -10.45 8.32
CA PRO A 389 -36.91 -10.82 8.77
C PRO A 389 -35.87 -10.47 7.70
N SER A 390 -34.81 -9.77 8.11
CA SER A 390 -33.59 -9.62 7.33
C SER A 390 -32.62 -10.73 7.73
N VAL A 391 -32.39 -11.68 6.82
CA VAL A 391 -31.58 -12.87 7.07
C VAL A 391 -30.18 -12.71 6.49
N SER A 392 -29.18 -13.30 7.13
CA SER A 392 -27.83 -13.26 6.57
C SER A 392 -27.73 -14.17 5.33
N PRO A 393 -27.30 -13.67 4.16
CA PRO A 393 -27.14 -14.54 2.98
C PRO A 393 -26.04 -15.60 3.15
N ALA A 394 -25.05 -15.34 4.01
CA ALA A 394 -23.97 -16.27 4.30
C ALA A 394 -24.38 -17.40 5.27
N GLU A 395 -25.36 -17.14 6.13
CA GLU A 395 -25.93 -18.11 7.08
C GLU A 395 -27.43 -17.80 7.25
N PRO A 396 -28.33 -18.35 6.40
CA PRO A 396 -29.75 -17.97 6.39
C PRO A 396 -30.52 -18.31 7.66
N SER A 397 -29.95 -19.13 8.56
CA SER A 397 -30.51 -19.37 9.89
C SER A 397 -30.31 -18.18 10.85
N GLU A 398 -29.39 -17.26 10.54
CA GLU A 398 -29.13 -16.05 11.32
C GLU A 398 -30.04 -14.89 10.85
N ILE A 399 -30.84 -14.39 11.79
CA ILE A 399 -31.68 -13.19 11.58
C ILE A 399 -30.90 -11.97 12.04
N VAL A 400 -30.45 -11.14 11.09
CA VAL A 400 -29.72 -9.90 11.37
C VAL A 400 -30.63 -8.89 12.07
N GLY A 401 -31.89 -8.79 11.64
CA GLY A 401 -32.88 -7.92 12.27
C GLY A 401 -34.26 -8.08 11.65
N TYR A 402 -35.22 -7.28 12.10
CA TYR A 402 -36.57 -7.24 11.55
C TYR A 402 -36.93 -5.83 11.10
N GLY A 403 -37.36 -5.68 9.84
CA GLY A 403 -37.93 -4.44 9.33
C GLY A 403 -39.45 -4.42 9.51
N THR A 404 -40.00 -3.32 10.01
CA THR A 404 -41.46 -3.12 10.03
C THR A 404 -41.99 -2.90 8.62
N GLU A 405 -43.01 -3.64 8.21
CA GLU A 405 -43.62 -3.50 6.88
C GLU A 405 -44.65 -2.37 6.86
N ALA A 406 -44.59 -1.53 5.83
CA ALA A 406 -45.57 -0.49 5.56
C ALA A 406 -46.69 -1.01 4.65
N GLY A 407 -47.95 -0.85 5.07
CA GLY A 407 -49.10 -1.04 4.20
C GLY A 407 -49.44 0.23 3.41
N ILE A 408 -50.55 0.17 2.65
CA ILE A 408 -51.11 1.33 1.95
C ILE A 408 -51.38 2.50 2.91
N PRO A 409 -51.98 2.30 4.12
CA PRO A 409 -52.23 3.41 5.05
C PRO A 409 -50.96 4.12 5.51
N GLU A 410 -49.90 3.37 5.82
CA GLU A 410 -48.61 3.95 6.22
C GLU A 410 -47.95 4.71 5.07
N ALA A 411 -48.01 4.18 3.85
CA ALA A 411 -47.50 4.84 2.65
C ALA A 411 -48.25 6.15 2.34
N GLU A 412 -49.58 6.16 2.42
CA GLU A 412 -50.39 7.37 2.26
C GLU A 412 -50.06 8.41 3.33
N ARG A 413 -49.89 7.97 4.59
CA ARG A 413 -49.44 8.83 5.70
C ARG A 413 -48.06 9.43 5.41
N ALA A 414 -47.11 8.65 4.88
CA ALA A 414 -45.78 9.12 4.52
C ALA A 414 -45.81 10.17 3.39
N VAL A 415 -46.57 9.94 2.32
CA VAL A 415 -46.73 10.91 1.22
C VAL A 415 -47.39 12.20 1.72
N LYS A 416 -48.43 12.09 2.57
CA LYS A 416 -49.09 13.25 3.17
C LYS A 416 -48.12 14.06 4.04
N ALA A 417 -47.32 13.40 4.87
CA ALA A 417 -46.31 14.05 5.70
C ALA A 417 -45.23 14.74 4.84
N ALA A 418 -44.74 14.07 3.78
CA ALA A 418 -43.75 14.64 2.86
C ALA A 418 -44.30 15.87 2.11
N ARG A 419 -45.56 15.84 1.66
CA ARG A 419 -46.22 17.00 1.03
C ARG A 419 -46.35 18.17 2.00
N ALA A 420 -46.77 17.91 3.23
CA ALA A 420 -46.87 18.96 4.25
C ALA A 420 -45.50 19.57 4.58
N ALA A 421 -44.45 18.75 4.71
CA ALA A 421 -43.09 19.21 4.94
C ALA A 421 -42.50 19.99 3.75
N PHE A 422 -42.93 19.68 2.52
CA PHE A 422 -42.46 20.36 1.31
C PHE A 422 -42.82 21.85 1.30
N GLU A 423 -43.96 22.25 1.90
CA GLU A 423 -44.40 23.64 1.97
C GLU A 423 -43.37 24.55 2.66
N THR A 424 -42.63 24.02 3.65
CA THR A 424 -41.54 24.74 4.32
C THR A 424 -40.16 24.39 3.74
N TRP A 425 -39.90 23.10 3.47
CA TRP A 425 -38.59 22.62 3.03
C TRP A 425 -38.11 23.23 1.70
N ARG A 426 -39.03 23.50 0.76
CA ARG A 426 -38.72 24.15 -0.52
C ARG A 426 -38.07 25.52 -0.36
N TRP A 427 -38.33 26.19 0.77
CA TRP A 427 -37.83 27.54 1.07
C TRP A 427 -36.61 27.53 2.00
N THR A 428 -36.28 26.39 2.61
CA THR A 428 -35.08 26.24 3.43
C THR A 428 -33.85 26.65 2.62
N PRO A 429 -32.95 27.53 3.12
CA PRO A 429 -31.78 27.97 2.37
C PRO A 429 -30.90 26.81 1.86
N VAL A 430 -30.34 26.98 0.67
CA VAL A 430 -29.43 26.00 0.04
C VAL A 430 -28.33 25.54 0.99
N GLU A 431 -27.71 26.49 1.69
CA GLU A 431 -26.61 26.19 2.62
C GLU A 431 -27.06 25.35 3.81
N GLU A 432 -28.27 25.57 4.33
CA GLU A 432 -28.80 24.78 5.43
C GLU A 432 -29.07 23.33 5.00
N ARG A 433 -29.64 23.14 3.81
CA ARG A 433 -29.84 21.80 3.23
C ARG A 433 -28.51 21.09 2.98
N ALA A 434 -27.51 21.79 2.44
CA ALA A 434 -26.18 21.25 2.19
C ALA A 434 -25.48 20.85 3.51
N ARG A 435 -25.60 21.65 4.57
CA ARG A 435 -25.07 21.30 5.90
C ARG A 435 -25.69 20.05 6.50
N LEU A 436 -26.96 19.75 6.20
CA LEU A 436 -27.58 18.50 6.66
C LEU A 436 -26.94 17.28 5.99
N LEU A 437 -26.61 17.36 4.70
CA LEU A 437 -25.85 16.30 4.01
C LEU A 437 -24.43 16.17 4.55
N ASP A 438 -23.74 17.29 4.80
CA ASP A 438 -22.40 17.24 5.41
C ASP A 438 -22.44 16.57 6.80
N ARG A 439 -23.44 16.90 7.62
CA ARG A 439 -23.64 16.26 8.93
C ARG A 439 -23.97 14.77 8.80
N ALA A 440 -24.71 14.36 7.78
CA ALA A 440 -24.98 12.95 7.50
C ALA A 440 -23.67 12.22 7.15
N ALA A 441 -22.84 12.80 6.29
CA ALA A 441 -21.50 12.28 5.98
C ALA A 441 -20.63 12.13 7.23
N ASP A 442 -20.65 13.11 8.15
CA ASP A 442 -19.89 13.03 9.41
C ASP A 442 -20.42 11.96 10.37
N ILE A 443 -21.71 11.61 10.30
CA ILE A 443 -22.27 10.47 11.04
C ILE A 443 -21.84 9.15 10.41
N LEU A 444 -21.91 9.05 9.07
CA LEU A 444 -21.47 7.87 8.33
C LEU A 444 -19.99 7.57 8.60
N GLU A 445 -19.11 8.58 8.54
CA GLU A 445 -17.69 8.42 8.83
C GLU A 445 -17.44 7.94 10.28
N ARG A 446 -18.13 8.53 11.27
CA ARG A 446 -17.99 8.13 12.68
C ARG A 446 -18.47 6.69 12.94
N ARG A 447 -19.45 6.22 12.18
CA ARG A 447 -20.05 4.88 12.32
C ARG A 447 -19.57 3.91 11.24
N ARG A 448 -18.51 4.25 10.50
CA ARG A 448 -18.10 3.55 9.28
C ARG A 448 -17.94 2.04 9.45
N TYR A 449 -17.17 1.59 10.43
CA TYR A 449 -16.99 0.15 10.72
C TYR A 449 -18.28 -0.53 11.16
N GLU A 450 -19.12 0.15 11.95
CA GLU A 450 -20.40 -0.40 12.38
C GLU A 450 -21.33 -0.63 11.19
N LEU A 451 -21.44 0.34 10.28
CA LEU A 451 -22.29 0.26 9.10
C LEU A 451 -21.76 -0.75 8.09
N SER A 452 -20.45 -0.78 7.84
CA SER A 452 -19.84 -1.81 7.00
C SER A 452 -20.05 -3.21 7.59
N ALA A 453 -19.99 -3.38 8.92
CA ALA A 453 -20.30 -4.66 9.56
C ALA A 453 -21.77 -5.09 9.38
N VAL A 454 -22.72 -4.14 9.35
CA VAL A 454 -24.12 -4.45 8.99
C VAL A 454 -24.19 -4.96 7.56
N GLU A 455 -23.56 -4.30 6.59
CA GLU A 455 -23.56 -4.75 5.19
C GLU A 455 -22.89 -6.13 4.99
N VAL A 456 -21.85 -6.43 5.77
CA VAL A 456 -21.22 -7.75 5.77
C VAL A 456 -22.23 -8.82 6.19
N PHE A 457 -23.02 -8.59 7.23
CA PHE A 457 -23.99 -9.60 7.70
C PHE A 457 -25.26 -9.64 6.86
N GLU A 458 -25.83 -8.49 6.52
CA GLU A 458 -27.14 -8.36 5.87
C GLU A 458 -27.09 -8.65 4.37
N VAL A 459 -25.98 -8.30 3.70
CA VAL A 459 -25.87 -8.39 2.23
C VAL A 459 -24.62 -9.19 1.79
N ALA A 460 -23.91 -9.81 2.73
CA ALA A 460 -22.74 -10.65 2.47
C ALA A 460 -21.60 -9.95 1.69
N LYS A 461 -21.47 -8.63 1.84
CA LYS A 461 -20.34 -7.91 1.25
C LYS A 461 -19.04 -8.27 1.97
N ALA A 462 -17.96 -8.46 1.21
CA ALA A 462 -16.62 -8.53 1.78
C ALA A 462 -16.24 -7.20 2.44
N TRP A 463 -15.26 -7.20 3.34
CA TRP A 463 -14.91 -6.01 4.14
C TRP A 463 -14.53 -4.80 3.28
N SER A 464 -13.80 -5.01 2.18
CA SER A 464 -13.42 -3.93 1.25
C SER A 464 -14.63 -3.35 0.52
N GLU A 465 -15.58 -4.20 0.11
CA GLU A 465 -16.77 -3.78 -0.61
C GLU A 465 -17.74 -3.04 0.31
N ALA A 466 -17.92 -3.54 1.54
CA ALA A 466 -18.72 -2.89 2.57
C ALA A 466 -18.11 -1.54 3.00
N ASP A 467 -16.79 -1.40 3.06
CA ASP A 467 -16.15 -0.11 3.30
C ASP A 467 -16.32 0.85 2.11
N ALA A 468 -16.19 0.33 0.89
CA ALA A 468 -16.33 1.10 -0.33
C ALA A 468 -17.74 1.68 -0.49
N ASP A 469 -18.77 0.93 -0.10
CA ASP A 469 -20.16 1.39 -0.13
C ASP A 469 -20.42 2.53 0.86
N ILE A 470 -19.96 2.39 2.11
CA ILE A 470 -20.07 3.46 3.10
C ILE A 470 -19.30 4.71 2.65
N ARG A 471 -18.12 4.52 2.06
CA ARG A 471 -17.36 5.60 1.43
C ARG A 471 -18.15 6.25 0.29
N GLU A 472 -18.83 5.48 -0.54
CA GLU A 472 -19.66 6.00 -1.62
C GLU A 472 -20.86 6.80 -1.09
N ALA A 473 -21.51 6.33 -0.03
CA ALA A 473 -22.59 7.07 0.64
C ALA A 473 -22.10 8.42 1.22
N ILE A 474 -20.90 8.43 1.83
CA ILE A 474 -20.23 9.65 2.30
C ILE A 474 -19.96 10.60 1.13
N ASP A 475 -19.47 10.07 0.02
CA ASP A 475 -19.16 10.84 -1.18
C ASP A 475 -20.41 11.45 -1.79
N PHE A 476 -21.52 10.70 -1.91
CA PHE A 476 -22.78 11.25 -2.40
C PHE A 476 -23.25 12.41 -1.54
N CYS A 477 -23.20 12.27 -0.21
CA CYS A 477 -23.58 13.35 0.70
C CYS A 477 -22.74 14.62 0.45
N ARG A 478 -21.41 14.50 0.44
CA ARG A 478 -20.49 15.64 0.26
C ARG A 478 -20.55 16.22 -1.15
N PHE A 479 -20.60 15.36 -2.16
CA PHE A 479 -20.66 15.77 -3.56
C PHE A 479 -21.96 16.53 -3.85
N TYR A 480 -23.11 15.99 -3.44
CA TYR A 480 -24.39 16.67 -3.67
C TYR A 480 -24.52 17.96 -2.83
N ALA A 481 -23.95 18.01 -1.62
CA ALA A 481 -23.85 19.26 -0.86
C ALA A 481 -23.05 20.32 -1.63
N GLN A 482 -21.86 19.97 -2.15
CA GLN A 482 -21.04 20.87 -2.96
C GLN A 482 -21.73 21.28 -4.26
N GLN A 483 -22.37 20.35 -4.97
CA GLN A 483 -23.10 20.66 -6.20
C GLN A 483 -24.29 21.58 -5.93
N MET A 484 -25.04 21.37 -4.85
CA MET A 484 -26.16 22.24 -4.50
C MET A 484 -25.68 23.65 -4.12
N ARG A 485 -24.52 23.78 -3.45
CA ARG A 485 -23.89 25.10 -3.21
C ARG A 485 -23.51 25.82 -4.50
N ARG A 486 -23.09 25.07 -5.52
CA ARG A 486 -22.73 25.61 -6.84
C ARG A 486 -23.95 25.97 -7.70
N LEU A 487 -24.95 25.09 -7.73
CA LEU A 487 -26.16 25.22 -8.56
C LEU A 487 -27.23 26.10 -7.93
N GLY A 488 -27.28 26.14 -6.60
CA GLY A 488 -28.29 26.88 -5.84
C GLY A 488 -28.08 28.38 -5.83
N ARG A 489 -26.97 28.87 -6.39
CA ARG A 489 -26.73 30.30 -6.58
C ARG A 489 -27.36 30.76 -7.90
N PRO A 490 -28.22 31.81 -7.86
CA PRO A 490 -28.55 32.63 -9.02
C PRO A 490 -27.39 32.83 -9.98
N LYS A 491 -27.57 32.44 -11.25
CA LYS A 491 -26.61 32.77 -12.32
C LYS A 491 -27.21 33.84 -13.21
N LEU A 492 -26.56 35.00 -13.23
CA LEU A 492 -26.84 36.06 -14.19
C LEU A 492 -26.54 35.53 -15.59
N THR A 493 -27.54 35.54 -16.47
CA THR A 493 -27.42 34.96 -17.82
C THR A 493 -27.06 35.99 -18.87
N GLN A 494 -27.50 37.24 -18.69
CA GLN A 494 -27.27 38.35 -19.60
C GLN A 494 -27.08 39.65 -18.82
N GLN A 495 -26.26 40.55 -19.36
CA GLN A 495 -26.07 41.91 -18.85
C GLN A 495 -26.54 42.90 -19.91
N VAL A 496 -27.82 43.26 -19.85
CA VAL A 496 -28.40 44.32 -20.68
C VAL A 496 -28.66 45.51 -19.75
N PRO A 497 -28.19 46.73 -20.07
CA PRO A 497 -28.45 47.90 -19.24
C PRO A 497 -29.95 48.10 -19.00
N GLY A 498 -30.36 48.12 -17.73
CA GLY A 498 -31.77 48.24 -17.31
C GLY A 498 -32.52 46.91 -17.12
N GLU A 499 -31.90 45.76 -17.38
CA GLU A 499 -32.51 44.43 -17.22
C GLU A 499 -31.54 43.42 -16.58
N GLU A 500 -31.99 42.74 -15.53
CA GLU A 500 -31.23 41.66 -14.88
C GLU A 500 -31.93 40.32 -15.08
N ASN A 501 -31.30 39.42 -15.84
CA ASN A 501 -31.83 38.08 -16.10
C ASN A 501 -31.09 37.02 -15.30
N TYR A 502 -31.82 36.24 -14.51
CA TYR A 502 -31.24 35.16 -13.72
C TYR A 502 -31.83 33.79 -14.04
N HIS A 503 -30.97 32.78 -14.05
CA HIS A 503 -31.36 31.38 -14.09
C HIS A 503 -31.27 30.74 -12.70
N HIS A 504 -32.33 30.02 -12.30
CA HIS A 504 -32.50 29.37 -11.00
C HIS A 504 -33.06 27.96 -11.16
N TYR A 505 -32.82 27.12 -10.15
CA TYR A 505 -33.41 25.79 -10.03
C TYR A 505 -34.41 25.75 -8.89
N TRP A 506 -35.56 25.11 -9.13
CA TRP A 506 -36.61 24.89 -8.13
C TRP A 506 -36.79 23.40 -7.86
N PRO A 507 -37.04 23.00 -6.60
CA PRO A 507 -37.34 21.60 -6.29
C PRO A 507 -38.71 21.21 -6.86
N ARG A 508 -38.86 19.93 -7.25
CA ARG A 508 -40.08 19.44 -7.93
C ARG A 508 -41.24 19.12 -6.98
N GLY A 509 -40.95 18.66 -5.76
CA GLY A 509 -41.96 18.16 -4.81
C GLY A 509 -41.50 16.90 -4.11
N VAL A 510 -42.45 16.03 -3.75
CA VAL A 510 -42.19 14.72 -3.15
C VAL A 510 -41.51 13.80 -4.16
N ALA A 511 -40.41 13.16 -3.74
CA ALA A 511 -39.70 12.15 -4.52
C ALA A 511 -39.93 10.77 -3.90
N PHE A 512 -40.15 9.77 -4.75
CA PHE A 512 -40.09 8.35 -4.39
C PHE A 512 -38.71 7.85 -4.80
N VAL A 513 -37.96 7.27 -3.86
CA VAL A 513 -36.57 6.83 -4.01
C VAL A 513 -36.50 5.32 -3.86
#